data_AF-A0A1I8Q9Y3-F1
#
_entry.id   AF-A0A1I8Q9Y3-F1
#
_cell.length_a   1.000
_cell.length_b   1.000
_cell.length_c   1.000
_cell.angle_alpha   90.00
_cell.angle_beta   90.00
_cell.angle_gamma   90.00
#
_symmetry.space_group_name_H-M   'P 1'
#
loop_
_entity.id
_entity.type
_entity.pdbx_description
1 polymer ?
#
loop_
_entity_poly.entity_id
_entity_poly.type
_entity_poly.pdbx_seq_one_letter_code
_entity_poly.pdbx_strand_id
1 'polypeptide(L)'
;MVNAIMRWDIKSDRNINYRSFEPILGLVRCYETPQCQHWAVWALANLTQVYPDKYCQLVEQENGIQILKELIDHPSPYEDIKKIARMVIEQCNKCPRPMLEG
;
A
#
# COMPACT_ATOMS: atom_id res chain seq x y z
N MET A 1 -15.69 -1.65 13.39
CA MET A 1 -14.25 -1.84 13.10
C MET A 1 -13.81 -1.03 11.88
N VAL A 2 -14.48 -1.15 10.71
CA VAL A 2 -14.20 -0.33 9.50
C VAL A 2 -14.31 1.19 9.74
N ASN A 3 -15.29 1.65 10.53
CA ASN A 3 -15.48 3.07 10.82
C ASN A 3 -14.34 3.76 11.57
N ALA A 4 -13.48 3.01 12.28
CA ALA A 4 -12.32 3.59 12.94
C ALA A 4 -11.17 3.85 11.96
N ILE A 5 -11.04 2.98 10.93
CA ILE A 5 -10.01 3.07 9.89
C ILE A 5 -10.26 4.30 8.99
N MET A 6 -11.54 4.56 8.66
CA MET A 6 -11.96 5.72 7.85
C MET A 6 -11.71 7.09 8.52
N ARG A 7 -11.44 7.12 9.84
CA ARG A 7 -11.25 8.38 10.59
C ARG A 7 -9.80 8.81 10.73
N TRP A 8 -8.85 7.98 10.31
CA TRP A 8 -7.44 8.32 10.41
C TRP A 8 -6.99 9.09 9.19
N ASP A 9 -6.47 10.30 9.43
CA ASP A 9 -5.85 11.10 8.38
C ASP A 9 -4.66 10.33 7.80
N ILE A 10 -4.73 10.11 6.49
CA ILE A 10 -3.73 9.45 5.66
C ILE A 10 -2.40 10.22 5.67
N LYS A 11 -2.37 11.48 6.10
CA LYS A 11 -1.15 12.31 6.15
C LYS A 11 -0.52 12.43 7.53
N SER A 12 -1.13 11.85 8.57
CA SER A 12 -0.57 11.94 9.91
C SER A 12 0.76 11.20 9.99
N ASP A 13 1.78 11.92 10.48
CA ASP A 13 3.07 11.33 10.85
C ASP A 13 2.84 10.21 11.87
N ARG A 14 3.35 9.03 11.55
CA ARG A 14 3.36 7.87 12.45
C ARG A 14 4.81 7.48 12.60
N ASN A 15 5.30 7.48 13.84
CA ASN A 15 6.65 7.04 14.17
C ASN A 15 6.77 5.50 14.04
N ILE A 16 6.58 4.99 12.82
CA ILE A 16 6.60 3.59 12.45
C ILE A 16 7.61 3.45 11.30
N ASN A 17 8.71 2.76 11.59
CA ASN A 17 9.79 2.52 10.65
C ASN A 17 9.70 1.08 10.11
N TYR A 18 9.02 0.90 8.97
CA TYR A 18 8.98 -0.38 8.29
C TYR A 18 10.32 -0.65 7.59
N ARG A 19 10.90 -1.82 7.87
CA ARG A 19 12.08 -2.36 7.19
C ARG A 19 11.74 -3.35 6.08
N SER A 20 10.50 -3.85 6.08
CA SER A 20 9.95 -4.71 5.04
C SER A 20 8.44 -4.57 4.99
N PHE A 21 7.88 -4.71 3.79
CA PHE A 21 6.45 -4.80 3.53
C PHE A 21 5.97 -6.23 3.29
N GLU A 22 6.83 -7.24 3.31
CA GLU A 22 6.48 -8.65 3.12
C GLU A 22 5.28 -9.09 4.01
N PRO A 23 5.21 -8.75 5.32
CA PRO A 23 4.04 -9.09 6.13
C PRO A 23 2.76 -8.38 5.67
N ILE A 24 2.86 -7.11 5.26
CA ILE A 24 1.72 -6.32 4.78
C ILE A 24 1.26 -6.84 3.42
N LEU A 25 2.19 -7.12 2.51
CA LEU A 25 1.92 -7.70 1.20
C LEU A 25 1.35 -9.12 1.30
N GLY A 26 1.71 -9.89 2.34
CA GLY A 26 1.07 -11.14 2.69
C GLY A 26 -0.42 -10.95 3.00
N LEU A 27 -0.79 -9.91 3.75
CA LEU A 27 -2.19 -9.59 4.05
C LEU A 27 -2.98 -9.14 2.80
N VAL A 28 -2.32 -8.51 1.82
CA VAL A 28 -2.96 -8.19 0.53
C VAL A 28 -3.45 -9.46 -0.18
N ARG A 29 -2.75 -10.59 -0.03
CA ARG A 29 -3.14 -11.87 -0.64
C ARG A 29 -4.17 -12.67 0.17
N CYS A 30 -4.60 -12.18 1.33
CA CYS A 30 -5.56 -12.88 2.20
C CYS A 30 -7.02 -12.65 1.74
N TYR A 31 -7.44 -13.37 0.69
CA TYR A 31 -8.78 -13.23 0.10
C TYR A 31 -9.92 -13.74 0.98
N GLU A 32 -9.62 -14.54 2.00
CA GLU A 32 -10.61 -15.07 2.95
C GLU A 32 -11.10 -14.00 3.93
N THR A 33 -10.29 -12.95 4.17
CA THR A 33 -10.62 -11.87 5.11
C THR A 33 -10.44 -10.50 4.43
N PRO A 34 -11.47 -9.99 3.72
CA PRO A 34 -11.39 -8.73 3.00
C PRO A 34 -11.04 -7.52 3.88
N GLN A 35 -11.33 -7.57 5.19
CA GLN A 35 -10.97 -6.52 6.14
C GLN A 35 -9.44 -6.42 6.33
N CYS A 36 -8.73 -7.55 6.27
CA CYS A 36 -7.27 -7.58 6.32
C CYS A 36 -6.67 -6.97 5.05
N GLN A 37 -7.21 -7.30 3.88
CA GLN A 37 -6.80 -6.70 2.62
C GLN A 37 -7.01 -5.19 2.62
N HIS A 38 -8.18 -4.73 3.08
CA HIS A 38 -8.49 -3.31 3.19
C HIS A 38 -7.49 -2.58 4.08
N TRP A 39 -7.23 -3.13 5.27
CA TRP A 39 -6.24 -2.54 6.17
C TRP A 39 -4.85 -2.51 5.53
N ALA A 40 -4.44 -3.58 4.85
CA ALA A 40 -3.12 -3.66 4.22
C ALA A 40 -2.94 -2.63 3.11
N VAL A 41 -3.90 -2.49 2.19
CA VAL A 41 -3.82 -1.47 1.12
C VAL A 41 -3.90 -0.06 1.67
N TRP A 42 -4.70 0.16 2.73
CA TRP A 42 -4.76 1.45 3.41
C TRP A 42 -3.42 1.82 4.06
N ALA A 43 -2.77 0.86 4.73
CA ALA A 43 -1.46 1.05 5.34
C ALA A 43 -0.40 1.39 4.29
N LEU A 44 -0.36 0.66 3.17
CA LEU A 44 0.55 0.97 2.05
C LEU A 44 0.29 2.37 1.49
N ALA A 45 -0.98 2.75 1.29
CA ALA A 45 -1.34 4.06 0.77
C ALA A 45 -0.97 5.21 1.73
N ASN A 46 -1.10 5.00 3.04
CA ASN A 46 -0.66 5.96 4.05
C ASN A 46 0.87 6.12 4.00
N LEU A 47 1.61 5.01 4.04
CA LEU A 47 3.06 5.04 4.10
C LEU A 47 3.68 5.67 2.84
N THR A 48 3.21 5.31 1.65
CA THR A 48 3.71 5.89 0.38
C THR A 48 3.33 7.35 0.18
N GLN A 49 2.29 7.85 0.87
CA GLN A 49 1.94 9.27 0.85
C GLN A 49 2.72 10.10 1.88
N VAL A 50 3.00 9.54 3.06
CA VAL A 50 3.73 10.25 4.13
C VAL A 50 5.23 10.28 3.84
N TYR A 51 5.82 9.16 3.39
CA TYR A 51 7.25 9.08 3.06
C TYR A 51 7.46 8.41 1.69
N PRO A 52 7.11 9.11 0.60
CA PRO A 52 7.13 8.54 -0.75
C PRO A 52 8.51 8.00 -1.14
N ASP A 53 9.58 8.77 -0.93
CA ASP A 53 10.93 8.39 -1.40
C ASP A 53 11.37 7.03 -0.85
N LYS A 54 11.07 6.76 0.42
CA LYS A 54 11.45 5.52 1.09
C LYS A 54 10.49 4.39 0.79
N TYR A 55 9.19 4.62 0.98
CA TYR A 55 8.22 3.53 0.98
C TYR A 55 7.73 3.17 -0.42
N CYS A 56 7.77 4.09 -1.40
CA CYS A 56 7.56 3.71 -2.79
C CYS A 56 8.68 2.78 -3.29
N GLN A 57 9.94 3.07 -2.95
CA GLN A 57 11.06 2.18 -3.27
C GLN A 57 10.89 0.79 -2.64
N LEU A 58 10.49 0.74 -1.36
CA LEU A 58 10.29 -0.53 -0.67
C LEU A 58 9.15 -1.36 -1.29
N VAL A 59 8.04 -0.71 -1.69
CA VAL A 59 6.96 -1.39 -2.44
C VAL A 59 7.47 -1.98 -3.74
N GLU A 60 8.29 -1.25 -4.50
CA GLU A 60 8.82 -1.74 -5.78
C GLU A 60 9.83 -2.88 -5.59
N GLN A 61 10.77 -2.75 -4.64
CA GLN A 61 11.78 -3.75 -4.33
C GLN A 61 11.19 -5.09 -3.90
N GLU A 62 10.06 -5.06 -3.20
CA GLU A 62 9.37 -6.27 -2.72
C GLU A 62 8.24 -6.74 -3.66
N ASN A 63 8.28 -6.33 -4.93
CA ASN A 63 7.29 -6.71 -5.96
C ASN A 63 5.84 -6.32 -5.62
N GLY A 64 5.65 -5.33 -4.75
CA GLY A 64 4.34 -4.89 -4.27
C GLY A 64 3.46 -4.31 -5.39
N ILE A 65 4.04 -3.68 -6.42
CA ILE A 65 3.28 -3.20 -7.58
C ILE A 65 2.56 -4.33 -8.31
N GLN A 66 3.24 -5.47 -8.50
CA GLN A 66 2.65 -6.62 -9.18
C GLN A 66 1.55 -7.26 -8.32
N ILE A 67 1.77 -7.38 -7.01
CA ILE A 67 0.78 -7.89 -6.05
C ILE A 67 -0.49 -7.03 -6.04
N LEU A 68 -0.33 -5.71 -6.07
CA LEU A 68 -1.45 -4.78 -6.09
C LEU A 68 -2.23 -4.84 -7.41
N LYS A 69 -1.56 -5.07 -8.55
CA LYS A 69 -2.24 -5.29 -9.83
C LYS A 69 -3.08 -6.58 -9.80
N GLU A 70 -2.51 -7.67 -9.30
CA GLU A 70 -3.23 -8.95 -9.13
C GLU A 70 -4.46 -8.78 -8.22
N LEU A 71 -4.34 -8.02 -7.14
CA LEU A 71 -5.47 -7.69 -6.25
C LEU A 71 -6.59 -6.93 -6.99
N ILE A 72 -6.23 -5.98 -7.85
CA ILE A 72 -7.19 -5.17 -8.63
C ILE A 72 -7.93 -6.03 -9.64
N ASP A 73 -7.24 -6.95 -10.29
CA ASP A 73 -7.82 -7.83 -11.31
C ASP A 73 -8.67 -8.96 -10.69
N HIS A 74 -8.45 -9.31 -9.42
CA HIS A 74 -9.20 -10.37 -8.75
C HIS A 74 -10.69 -10.00 -8.56
N PRO A 75 -11.65 -10.92 -8.80
CA PRO A 75 -13.09 -10.64 -8.66
C PRO A 75 -13.61 -10.59 -7.22
N SER A 76 -12.78 -10.90 -6.21
CA SER A 76 -13.23 -11.12 -4.81
C SER A 76 -13.15 -9.84 -3.97
N PRO A 77 -12.06 -9.06 -4.01
CA PRO A 77 -11.99 -7.78 -3.31
C PRO A 77 -13.05 -6.80 -3.85
N TYR A 78 -13.72 -6.10 -2.94
CA TYR A 78 -14.66 -5.05 -3.29
C TYR A 78 -13.95 -3.77 -3.77
N GLU A 79 -14.70 -2.90 -4.44
CA GLU A 79 -14.14 -1.80 -5.22
C GLU A 79 -13.28 -0.81 -4.42
N ASP A 80 -13.61 -0.56 -3.16
CA ASP A 80 -12.81 0.36 -2.32
C ASP A 80 -11.38 -0.16 -2.09
N ILE A 81 -11.18 -1.47 -1.92
CA ILE A 81 -9.84 -2.06 -1.80
C ILE A 81 -9.05 -1.80 -3.09
N LYS A 82 -9.68 -2.03 -4.23
CA LYS A 82 -9.07 -1.83 -5.56
C LYS A 82 -8.73 -0.37 -5.80
N LYS A 83 -9.61 0.55 -5.39
CA LYS A 83 -9.39 1.99 -5.49
C LYS A 83 -8.18 2.43 -4.66
N ILE A 84 -8.07 1.97 -3.41
CA ILE A 84 -6.92 2.28 -2.55
C ILE A 84 -5.63 1.67 -3.12
N ALA A 85 -5.67 0.43 -3.61
CA ALA A 85 -4.52 -0.19 -4.27
C ALA A 85 -4.02 0.61 -5.49
N ARG A 86 -4.94 1.13 -6.30
CA ARG A 86 -4.61 2.03 -7.42
C ARG A 86 -3.91 3.30 -6.95
N MET A 87 -4.34 3.89 -5.83
CA MET A 87 -3.67 5.06 -5.25
C MET A 87 -2.21 4.78 -4.89
N VAL A 88 -1.91 3.60 -4.35
CA VAL A 88 -0.52 3.20 -4.05
C VAL A 88 0.32 3.15 -5.33
N ILE A 89 -0.18 2.47 -6.36
CA ILE A 89 0.51 2.34 -7.65
C ILE A 89 0.75 3.71 -8.29
N GLU A 90 -0.27 4.57 -8.32
CA GLU A 90 -0.17 5.92 -8.85
C GLU A 90 0.85 6.77 -8.07
N GLN A 91 0.90 6.62 -6.75
CA GLN A 91 1.87 7.32 -5.91
C GLN A 91 3.30 6.86 -6.20
N CYS A 92 3.54 5.55 -6.32
CA CYS A 92 4.85 5.03 -6.69
C CYS A 92 5.29 5.52 -8.08
N ASN A 93 4.39 5.53 -9.06
CA ASN A 93 4.69 6.02 -10.41
C ASN A 93 5.02 7.52 -10.46
N LYS A 94 4.50 8.32 -9.53
CA LYS A 94 4.78 9.76 -9.42
C LYS A 94 6.07 10.07 -8.68
N CYS A 95 6.56 9.14 -7.86
CA CYS A 95 7.72 9.39 -7.02
C CYS A 95 8.97 9.55 -7.90
N PRO A 96 9.67 10.71 -7.85
CA PRO A 96 10.92 10.86 -8.56
C PRO A 96 11.93 9.86 -8.01
N ARG A 97 12.53 9.07 -8.90
CA ARG A 97 13.60 8.16 -8.52
C ARG A 97 14.80 9.02 -8.10
N PRO A 98 15.35 8.87 -6.89
CA PRO A 98 16.67 9.42 -6.65
C PRO A 98 17.60 8.79 -7.68
N MET A 99 18.26 9.63 -8.47
CA MET A 99 19.34 9.16 -9.33
C MET A 99 20.35 8.48 -8.40
N LEU A 100 20.56 7.17 -8.61
CA LEU A 100 21.64 6.46 -7.97
C LEU A 100 22.92 7.18 -8.37
N GLU A 101 23.52 7.93 -7.44
CA GLU A 101 24.85 8.48 -7.66
C GLU A 101 25.85 7.32 -7.72
N GLY A 102 26.59 7.31 -8.84
CA GLY A 102 27.85 6.60 -9.18
C GLY A 102 28.38 5.53 -8.24
#